data_AF-A0ABC8B3Y1-F1
#
_entry.id   AF-A0ABC8B3Y1-F1
#
_cell.length_a   1.000
_cell.length_b   1.000
_cell.length_c   1.000
_cell.angle_alpha   90.00
_cell.angle_beta   90.00
_cell.angle_gamma   90.00
#
_symmetry.space_group_name_H-M   'P 1'
#
loop_
_entity.id
_entity.type
_entity.pdbx_description
1 polymer ?
#
loop_
_entity_poly.entity_id
_entity_poly.type
_entity_poly.pdbx_seq_one_letter_code
_entity_poly.pdbx_strand_id
1 'polypeptide(L)'
;MEDIWGDPAVTGKPARGDIRRRNPTFPVLVALSADSQASAQLTRLWHSDDTATTHLQSLADLIEEAGGRHSAQQLCRRHLDSAVEHLGRAKLSSTATTELTTLFGFVVNRTA
;
A
#
# COMPACT_ATOMS: atom_id res chain seq x y z
N MET A 1 -1.37 1.81 -1.22
CA MET A 1 -0.10 2.37 -1.72
C MET A 1 -0.36 3.64 -2.51
N GLU A 2 -0.98 3.55 -3.69
CA GLU A 2 -1.30 4.73 -4.52
C GLU A 2 -2.32 5.68 -3.88
N ASP A 3 -3.36 5.16 -3.21
CA ASP A 3 -4.40 6.02 -2.64
C ASP A 3 -3.90 6.86 -1.44
N ILE A 4 -3.01 6.30 -0.62
CA ILE A 4 -2.47 6.99 0.57
C ILE A 4 -1.26 7.86 0.21
N TRP A 5 -0.31 7.33 -0.57
CA TRP A 5 1.00 7.97 -0.83
C TRP A 5 1.26 8.33 -2.30
N GLY A 6 0.31 8.09 -3.21
CA GLY A 6 0.49 8.41 -4.64
C GLY A 6 0.52 9.91 -4.89
N ASP A 7 1.28 10.32 -5.91
CA ASP A 7 1.30 11.70 -6.37
C ASP A 7 -0.04 12.05 -7.06
N PRO A 8 -0.77 13.09 -6.60
CA PRO A 8 -1.98 13.56 -7.27
C PRO A 8 -1.76 13.95 -8.74
N ALA A 9 -0.57 14.45 -9.10
CA ALA A 9 -0.24 14.83 -10.48
C ALA A 9 -0.29 13.64 -11.44
N VAL A 10 -0.07 12.43 -10.91
CA VAL A 10 -0.01 11.21 -11.72
C VAL A 10 -1.26 10.36 -11.55
N THR A 11 -1.78 10.26 -10.31
CA THR A 11 -2.98 9.48 -10.02
C THR A 11 -4.27 10.19 -10.42
N GLY A 12 -4.23 11.50 -10.69
CA GLY A 12 -5.39 12.32 -11.07
C GLY A 12 -6.42 12.51 -9.95
N LYS A 13 -6.12 12.07 -8.72
CA LYS A 13 -6.99 12.18 -7.55
C LYS A 13 -6.22 12.66 -6.32
N PRO A 14 -6.87 13.30 -5.34
CA PRO A 14 -6.21 13.67 -4.10
C PRO A 14 -5.70 12.43 -3.35
N ALA A 15 -4.44 12.48 -2.90
CA ALA A 15 -3.88 11.47 -2.02
C ALA A 15 -4.61 11.42 -0.66
N ARG A 16 -4.32 10.38 0.13
CA ARG A 16 -4.87 10.13 1.48
C ARG A 16 -6.39 9.89 1.47
N GLY A 17 -6.93 9.39 0.36
CA GLY A 17 -8.37 9.13 0.20
C GLY A 17 -8.87 8.04 1.15
N ASP A 18 -8.10 6.97 1.33
CA ASP A 18 -8.42 5.87 2.25
C ASP A 18 -8.40 6.32 3.70
N ILE A 19 -7.46 7.18 4.09
CA ILE A 19 -7.44 7.78 5.43
C ILE A 19 -8.66 8.67 5.63
N ARG A 20 -8.98 9.53 4.65
CA ARG A 20 -10.16 10.40 4.70
C ARG A 20 -11.48 9.64 4.84
N ARG A 21 -11.59 8.47 4.20
CA ARG A 21 -12.77 7.58 4.28
C ARG A 21 -12.73 6.62 5.47
N ARG A 22 -11.65 6.64 6.28
CA ARG A 22 -11.36 5.64 7.32
C ARG A 22 -11.44 4.20 6.80
N ASN A 23 -11.00 3.98 5.57
CA ASN A 23 -10.98 2.66 4.96
C ASN A 23 -9.93 1.78 5.67
N PRO A 24 -10.32 0.60 6.20
CA PRO A 24 -9.41 -0.31 6.89
C PRO A 24 -8.59 -1.12 5.88
N THR A 25 -7.74 -0.44 5.11
CA THR A 25 -6.87 -1.09 4.12
C THR A 25 -5.72 -1.85 4.81
N PHE A 26 -5.09 -2.79 4.09
CA PHE A 26 -3.99 -3.59 4.63
C PHE A 26 -2.89 -2.77 5.36
N PRO A 27 -2.28 -1.71 4.78
CA PRO A 27 -1.26 -0.94 5.49
C PRO A 27 -1.80 -0.25 6.76
N VAL A 28 -3.06 0.18 6.75
CA VAL A 28 -3.71 0.79 7.93
C VAL A 28 -3.89 -0.25 9.04
N LEU A 29 -4.40 -1.44 8.70
CA LEU A 29 -4.63 -2.51 9.67
C LEU A 29 -3.32 -3.01 10.28
N VAL A 30 -2.27 -3.16 9.47
CA VAL A 30 -0.94 -3.51 9.98
C VAL A 30 -0.45 -2.46 10.97
N ALA A 31 -0.52 -1.17 10.60
CA ALA A 31 -0.08 -0.09 11.48
C ALA A 31 -0.88 -0.02 12.78
N LEU A 32 -2.21 -0.17 12.73
CA LEU A 32 -3.08 -0.20 13.91
C LEU A 32 -2.86 -1.41 14.82
N SER A 33 -2.33 -2.51 14.29
CA SER A 33 -2.09 -3.75 15.03
C SER A 33 -0.63 -3.88 15.53
N ALA A 34 0.23 -2.92 15.22
CA ALA A 34 1.63 -2.94 15.60
C ALA A 34 1.80 -2.61 17.09
N ASP A 35 2.82 -3.21 17.72
CA ASP A 35 3.22 -2.86 19.09
C ASP A 35 4.29 -1.75 19.04
N SER A 36 3.84 -0.50 18.88
CA SER A 36 4.72 0.66 18.79
C SER A 36 4.06 1.95 19.28
N GLN A 37 4.87 2.94 19.66
CA GLN A 37 4.38 4.27 20.04
C GLN A 37 3.61 4.95 18.90
N ALA A 38 4.10 4.81 17.66
CA ALA A 38 3.42 5.31 16.48
C ALA A 38 2.03 4.67 16.31
N SER A 39 1.89 3.37 16.55
CA SER A 39 0.60 2.68 16.51
C SER A 39 -0.37 3.17 17.59
N ALA A 40 0.11 3.38 18.81
CA ALA A 40 -0.70 3.92 19.89
C ALA A 40 -1.18 5.35 19.59
N GLN A 41 -0.32 6.19 19.00
CA GLN A 41 -0.71 7.53 18.56
C GLN A 41 -1.68 7.47 17.37
N LEU A 42 -1.42 6.61 16.38
CA LEU A 42 -2.30 6.37 15.25
C LEU A 42 -3.69 5.96 15.72
N THR A 43 -3.78 5.02 16.65
CA THR A 43 -5.04 4.52 17.20
C THR A 43 -5.85 5.64 17.86
N ARG A 44 -5.21 6.49 18.67
CA ARG A 44 -5.89 7.64 19.30
C ARG A 44 -6.44 8.61 18.27
N LEU A 45 -5.64 8.98 17.27
CA LEU A 45 -6.06 9.90 16.23
C LEU A 45 -7.15 9.29 15.34
N TRP A 46 -6.98 8.04 14.91
CA TRP A 46 -7.91 7.33 14.02
C TRP A 46 -9.34 7.24 14.58
N HIS A 47 -9.48 7.14 15.91
CA HIS A 47 -10.78 7.05 16.58
C HIS A 47 -11.31 8.41 17.10
N SER A 48 -10.55 9.50 16.99
CA SER A 48 -11.03 10.82 17.40
C SER A 48 -12.08 11.36 16.41
N ASP A 49 -13.12 12.05 16.87
CA ASP A 49 -14.14 12.66 15.97
C ASP A 49 -13.57 13.82 15.13
N ASP A 50 -12.40 14.33 15.50
CA ASP A 50 -11.72 15.47 14.87
C ASP A 50 -10.69 15.05 13.81
N THR A 51 -10.78 13.83 13.24
CA THR A 51 -10.02 13.46 12.02
C THR A 51 -10.48 14.22 10.77
N ALA A 52 -11.06 15.41 10.95
CA ALA A 52 -11.22 16.37 9.89
C ALA A 52 -9.87 16.55 9.19
N THR A 53 -9.95 16.90 7.91
CA THR A 53 -8.93 17.02 6.87
C THR A 53 -7.53 17.48 7.30
N THR A 54 -7.39 18.16 8.43
CA THR A 54 -6.17 18.67 9.06
C THR A 54 -5.11 17.61 9.37
N HIS A 55 -5.50 16.38 9.75
CA HIS A 55 -4.54 15.37 10.22
C HIS A 55 -4.16 14.29 9.19
N LEU A 56 -4.61 14.40 7.94
CA LEU A 56 -4.41 13.34 6.93
C LEU A 56 -2.93 13.03 6.66
N GLN A 57 -2.06 14.05 6.69
CA GLN A 57 -0.62 13.85 6.53
C GLN A 57 -0.03 13.10 7.72
N SER A 58 -0.28 13.59 8.94
CA SER A 58 0.24 12.96 10.16
C SER A 58 -0.24 11.51 10.32
N LEU A 59 -1.48 11.20 9.94
CA LEU A 59 -1.97 9.82 9.92
C LEU A 59 -1.20 8.95 8.92
N ALA A 60 -0.90 9.46 7.72
CA ALA A 60 -0.11 8.74 6.73
C ALA A 60 1.33 8.49 7.22
N ASP A 61 1.93 9.47 7.88
CA ASP A 61 3.28 9.37 8.47
C ASP A 61 3.31 8.32 9.59
N LEU A 62 2.31 8.32 10.49
CA LEU A 62 2.20 7.31 11.54
C LEU A 62 1.96 5.90 11.01
N ILE A 63 1.18 5.76 9.92
CA ILE A 63 1.02 4.46 9.24
C ILE A 63 2.36 3.97 8.68
N GLU A 64 3.16 4.87 8.11
CA GLU A 64 4.48 4.53 7.60
C GLU A 64 5.46 4.18 8.72
N GLU A 65 5.51 4.98 9.78
CA GLU A 65 6.35 4.78 10.96
C GLU A 65 6.01 3.48 11.71
N ALA A 66 4.72 3.15 11.84
CA ALA A 66 4.27 1.88 12.41
C ALA A 66 4.48 0.68 11.47
N GLY A 67 5.10 0.86 10.30
CA GLY A 67 5.49 -0.21 9.39
C GLY A 67 4.41 -0.66 8.41
N GLY A 68 3.28 0.05 8.33
CA GLY A 68 2.16 -0.27 7.43
C GLY A 68 2.55 -0.23 5.96
N ARG A 69 3.23 0.85 5.53
CA ARG A 69 3.70 1.01 4.14
C ARG A 69 4.70 -0.08 3.75
N HIS A 70 5.71 -0.29 4.60
CA HIS A 70 6.74 -1.29 4.38
C HIS A 70 6.16 -2.70 4.26
N SER A 71 5.25 -3.06 5.17
CA SER A 71 4.60 -4.37 5.17
C SER A 71 3.76 -4.61 3.92
N ALA A 72 3.04 -3.58 3.44
CA ALA A 72 2.29 -3.66 2.19
C ALA A 72 3.22 -3.88 0.98
N GLN A 73 4.34 -3.16 0.91
CA GLN A 73 5.35 -3.34 -0.16
C GLN A 73 5.95 -4.75 -0.13
N GLN A 74 6.30 -5.26 1.04
CA GLN A 74 6.78 -6.64 1.17
C GLN A 74 5.74 -7.66 0.72
N LEU A 75 4.47 -7.48 1.10
CA LEU A 75 3.39 -8.37 0.68
C LEU A 75 3.21 -8.37 -0.84
N CYS A 76 3.23 -7.20 -1.48
CA CYS A 76 3.19 -7.10 -2.94
C CYS A 76 4.36 -7.83 -3.61
N ARG A 77 5.59 -7.66 -3.09
CA ARG A 77 6.77 -8.40 -3.57
C ARG A 77 6.61 -9.92 -3.46
N ARG A 78 6.16 -10.42 -2.31
CA ARG A 78 5.92 -11.87 -2.13
C ARG A 78 4.89 -12.41 -3.13
N HIS A 79 3.83 -11.66 -3.40
CA HIS A 79 2.84 -12.05 -4.41
C HIS A 79 3.40 -12.01 -5.83
N LEU A 80 4.25 -11.03 -6.16
CA LEU A 80 4.94 -10.97 -7.45
C LEU A 80 5.85 -12.18 -7.66
N ASP A 81 6.70 -12.48 -6.67
CA ASP A 81 7.64 -13.61 -6.74
C ASP A 81 6.88 -14.92 -6.94
N SER A 82 5.80 -15.12 -6.17
CA SER A 82 4.91 -16.27 -6.32
C SER A 82 4.25 -16.33 -7.70
N ALA A 83 3.74 -15.21 -8.21
CA ALA A 83 3.12 -15.15 -9.54
C ALA A 83 4.12 -15.51 -10.66
N VAL A 84 5.36 -15.03 -10.57
CA VAL A 84 6.44 -15.37 -11.52
C VAL A 84 6.81 -16.85 -11.44
N GLU A 85 6.89 -17.43 -10.24
CA GLU A 85 7.13 -18.87 -10.07
C GLU A 85 6.03 -19.70 -10.74
N HIS A 86 4.76 -19.38 -10.50
CA HIS A 86 3.63 -20.08 -11.10
C HIS A 86 3.61 -19.92 -12.62
N LEU A 87 3.94 -18.74 -13.13
CA LEU A 87 4.05 -18.47 -14.57
C LEU A 87 5.12 -19.34 -15.23
N GLY A 88 6.27 -19.53 -14.58
CA GLY A 88 7.34 -20.42 -15.06
C GLY A 88 6.90 -21.89 -15.19
N ARG A 89 5.87 -22.30 -14.45
CA ARG A 89 5.31 -23.66 -14.47
C ARG A 89 4.15 -23.82 -15.47
N ALA A 90 3.61 -22.73 -16.01
CA ALA A 90 2.38 -22.71 -16.80
C ALA A 90 2.53 -23.22 -18.26
N LYS A 91 3.71 -23.72 -18.68
CA LYS A 91 4.00 -24.24 -20.03
C LYS A 91 3.52 -23.33 -21.18
N LEU A 92 3.75 -22.02 -21.03
CA LEU A 92 3.44 -21.02 -22.06
C LEU A 92 4.58 -20.88 -23.08
N SER A 93 4.34 -20.16 -24.17
CA SER A 93 5.41 -19.73 -25.07
C SER A 93 6.36 -18.76 -24.36
N SER A 94 7.62 -18.72 -24.79
CA SER A 94 8.64 -17.81 -24.24
C SER A 94 8.21 -16.34 -24.33
N THR A 95 7.57 -15.95 -25.43
CA THR A 95 7.02 -14.60 -25.62
C THR A 95 5.95 -14.29 -24.58
N ALA A 96 4.95 -15.15 -24.40
CA ALA A 96 3.88 -14.93 -23.43
C ALA A 96 4.41 -14.88 -21.99
N THR A 97 5.35 -15.75 -21.62
CA THR A 97 6.01 -15.71 -20.31
C THR A 97 6.73 -14.38 -20.09
N THR A 98 7.42 -13.86 -21.11
CA THR A 98 8.18 -12.60 -21.01
C THR A 98 7.27 -11.39 -20.86
N GLU A 99 6.22 -11.31 -21.68
CA GLU A 99 5.24 -10.22 -21.65
C GLU A 99 4.47 -10.19 -20.32
N LEU A 100 4.02 -11.34 -19.83
CA LEU A 100 3.31 -11.44 -18.55
C LEU A 100 4.23 -11.12 -17.36
N THR A 101 5.48 -11.59 -17.37
CA THR A 101 6.46 -11.24 -16.33
C THR A 101 6.69 -9.72 -16.27
N THR A 102 6.80 -9.09 -17.44
CA THR A 102 6.95 -7.63 -17.56
C THR A 102 5.72 -6.91 -17.02
N LEU A 103 4.52 -7.37 -17.39
CA LEU A 103 3.25 -6.82 -16.90
C LEU A 103 3.12 -6.94 -15.38
N PHE A 104 3.45 -8.09 -14.79
CA PHE A 104 3.39 -8.28 -13.33
C PHE A 104 4.35 -7.36 -12.59
N GLY A 105 5.59 -7.24 -13.08
CA GLY A 105 6.58 -6.32 -12.53
C GLY A 105 6.12 -4.87 -12.60
N PHE A 106 5.49 -4.48 -13.72
CA PHE A 106 4.90 -3.16 -13.89
C PHE A 106 3.78 -2.90 -12.87
N VAL A 107 2.83 -3.83 -12.68
CA VAL A 107 1.69 -3.65 -11.75
C VAL A 107 2.15 -3.37 -10.31
N VAL A 108 3.22 -3.99 -9.83
CA VAL A 108 3.70 -3.81 -8.45
C VAL A 108 4.57 -2.57 -8.28
N ASN A 109 5.39 -2.25 -9.29
CA ASN A 109 6.35 -1.15 -9.23
C ASN A 109 5.89 0.05 -10.05
N ARG A 110 4.57 0.30 -10.14
CA ARG A 110 4.06 1.53 -10.76
C ARG A 110 4.57 2.72 -9.93
N THR A 111 5.71 3.28 -10.34
CA THR A 111 6.06 4.64 -10.03
C THR A 111 5.17 5.49 -10.91
N ALA A 112 4.10 5.97 -10.27
CA ALA A 112 3.40 7.16 -10.71
C ALA A 112 4.42 8.32 -10.72
#